data_AF-A0A7C1TKJ9-F1
#
_entry.id   AF-A0A7C1TKJ9-F1
#
_cell.length_a   1.000
_cell.length_b   1.000
_cell.length_c   1.000
_cell.angle_alpha   90.00
_cell.angle_beta   90.00
_cell.angle_gamma   90.00
#
_symmetry.space_group_name_H-M   'P 1'
#
loop_
_entity.id
_entity.type
_entity.pdbx_description
1 polymer ?
#
loop_
_entity_poly.entity_id
_entity_poly.type
_entity_poly.pdbx_seq_one_letter_code
_entity_poly.pdbx_strand_id
1 'polypeptide(L)' 'MKSIKTAILWILIGLLLGLWFGVNLGRDKPIYSNPFDADTLEDRARDAGEAAGELLEETGRAIRDTLKDE' A
#
# COMPACT_ATOMS: atom_id res chain seq x y z
N MET A 1 -15.39 -29.06 -28.49
CA MET A 1 -15.14 -28.86 -27.04
C MET A 1 -13.75 -28.32 -26.69
N LYS A 2 -12.66 -28.62 -27.44
CA LYS A 2 -11.31 -28.15 -27.13
C LYS A 2 -11.16 -26.62 -27.20
N SER A 3 -11.75 -25.99 -28.22
CA SER A 3 -11.66 -24.54 -28.46
C SER A 3 -12.31 -23.69 -27.37
N ILE A 4 -13.44 -24.15 -26.81
CA ILE A 4 -14.12 -23.48 -25.68
C ILE A 4 -13.28 -23.56 -24.41
N LYS A 5 -12.66 -24.71 -24.13
CA LYS A 5 -11.76 -24.86 -22.97
C LYS A 5 -10.55 -23.93 -23.10
N THR A 6 -9.99 -23.81 -24.30
CA THR A 6 -8.89 -22.88 -24.58
C THR A 6 -9.33 -21.42 -24.44
N ALA A 7 -10.53 -21.06 -24.90
CA ALA A 7 -11.07 -19.70 -24.75
C ALA A 7 -11.26 -19.33 -23.27
N ILE A 8 -11.83 -20.24 -22.47
CA ILE A 8 -11.98 -20.05 -21.01
C ILE A 8 -10.61 -19.88 -20.35
N LEU A 9 -9.60 -20.66 -20.75
CA LEU A 9 -8.25 -20.54 -20.22
C LEU A 9 -7.65 -19.16 -20.48
N TRP A 10 -7.79 -18.64 -21.70
CA TRP A 10 -7.31 -17.29 -22.03
C TRP A 10 -8.04 -16.19 -21.27
N ILE A 11 -9.35 -16.33 -21.06
CA ILE A 11 -10.14 -15.40 -20.24
C ILE A 11 -9.64 -15.41 -18.80
N LEU A 12 -9.42 -16.59 -18.21
CA LEU A 12 -8.90 -16.71 -16.84
C LEU A 12 -7.50 -16.09 -16.72
N ILE A 13 -6.61 -16.34 -17.67
CA ILE A 13 -5.28 -15.73 -17.69
C ILE A 13 -5.38 -14.21 -17.80
N GLY A 14 -6.22 -13.69 -18.69
CA GLY A 14 -6.44 -12.25 -18.84
C GLY A 14 -7.00 -11.60 -17.57
N LEU A 15 -7.92 -12.28 -16.88
CA LEU A 15 -8.48 -11.84 -15.60
C LEU A 15 -7.42 -11.79 -14.49
N LEU A 16 -6.61 -12.84 -14.37
CA LEU A 16 -5.54 -12.91 -13.37
C LEU A 16 -4.49 -11.82 -13.59
N LEU A 17 -4.06 -11.65 -14.84
CA LEU A 17 -3.12 -10.59 -15.20
C LEU A 17 -3.75 -9.21 -14.98
N GLY A 18 -4.97 -8.97 -15.48
CA GLY A 18 -5.66 -7.69 -15.32
C GLY A 18 -5.85 -7.30 -13.85
N LEU A 19 -6.19 -8.26 -12.98
CA LEU A 19 -6.30 -8.03 -11.54
C LEU A 19 -4.94 -7.74 -10.90
N TRP A 20 -3.88 -8.45 -11.30
CA TRP A 20 -2.52 -8.19 -10.84
C TRP A 20 -2.07 -6.77 -11.17
N PHE A 21 -2.16 -6.38 -12.45
CA PHE A 21 -1.80 -5.03 -12.89
C PHE A 21 -2.67 -3.97 -12.23
N GLY A 22 -3.99 -4.20 -12.13
CA GLY A 22 -4.93 -3.28 -11.51
C GLY A 22 -4.65 -3.03 -10.02
N VAL A 23 -4.33 -4.08 -9.26
CA VAL A 23 -4.01 -3.96 -7.82
C VAL A 23 -2.68 -3.22 -7.60
N ASN A 24 -1.65 -3.52 -8.40
CA ASN A 24 -0.36 -2.84 -8.25
C ASN A 24 -0.45 -1.35 -8.65
N LEU A 25 -1.09 -1.04 -9.77
CA LEU A 25 -1.31 0.36 -10.20
C LEU A 25 -2.16 1.12 -9.18
N GLY A 26 -3.23 0.51 -8.65
CA GLY A 26 -4.10 1.15 -7.66
C GLY A 26 -3.45 1.35 -6.27
N ARG A 27 -2.35 0.67 -5.98
CA ARG A 27 -1.60 0.80 -4.71
C ARG A 27 -0.29 1.56 -4.85
N ASP A 28 -0.03 2.18 -6.01
CA ASP A 28 1.27 2.80 -6.34
C ASP A 28 2.48 1.85 -6.09
N LYS A 29 2.25 0.53 -6.21
CA LYS A 29 3.31 -0.48 -6.07
C LYS A 29 3.89 -0.81 -7.46
N PRO A 30 5.19 -1.16 -7.55
CA PRO A 30 5.79 -1.59 -8.81
C PRO A 30 4.98 -2.71 -9.46
N ILE A 31 4.85 -2.65 -10.79
CA ILE A 31 3.99 -3.56 -11.56
C ILE A 31 4.35 -5.05 -11.36
N TYR A 32 5.64 -5.33 -11.14
CA TYR A 32 6.17 -6.68 -10.93
C TYR A 32 6.17 -7.13 -9.47
N SER A 33 5.74 -6.27 -8.53
CA SER A 33 5.59 -6.64 -7.12
C SER A 33 4.44 -7.63 -6.95
N ASN A 34 4.51 -8.48 -5.93
CA ASN A 34 3.42 -9.38 -5.61
C ASN A 34 2.20 -8.53 -5.13
N PRO A 35 1.07 -8.52 -5.86
CA PRO A 35 -0.09 -7.69 -5.53
C PRO A 35 -0.79 -8.14 -4.24
N PHE A 36 -0.53 -9.36 -3.79
CA PHE A 36 -1.02 -9.91 -2.53
C PHE A 36 -0.04 -9.73 -1.37
N ASP A 37 1.13 -9.14 -1.64
CA ASP A 37 2.07 -8.67 -0.62
C ASP A 37 1.57 -7.31 -0.11
N ALA A 38 0.47 -7.38 0.62
CA ALA A 38 -0.06 -6.25 1.35
C ALA A 38 0.76 -6.11 2.62
N ASP A 39 1.35 -4.94 2.83
CA ASP A 39 1.72 -4.50 4.18
C ASP A 39 0.47 -4.74 5.03
N THR A 40 0.61 -5.52 6.09
CA THR A 40 -0.52 -5.91 6.91
C THR A 40 -1.19 -4.65 7.48
N LEU A 41 -2.45 -4.77 7.91
CA LEU A 41 -3.11 -3.65 8.60
C LEU A 41 -2.29 -3.18 9.82
N GLU A 42 -1.52 -4.10 10.41
CA GLU A 42 -0.56 -3.84 11.48
C GLU A 42 0.62 -2.99 11.01
N ASP A 43 1.23 -3.31 9.86
CA ASP A 43 2.33 -2.52 9.29
C ASP A 43 1.89 -1.08 8.97
N ARG A 44 0.68 -0.91 8.41
CA ARG A 44 0.12 0.42 8.15
C ARG A 44 -0.22 1.19 9.42
N ALA A 45 -0.73 0.51 10.44
CA ALA A 45 -1.03 1.13 11.73
C ALA A 45 0.26 1.54 12.46
N ARG A 46 1.32 0.73 12.32
CA ARG A 46 2.64 1.02 12.85
C ARG A 46 3.27 2.23 12.17
N ASP A 47 3.30 2.27 10.84
CA ASP A 47 3.85 3.42 10.10
C ASP A 47 3.08 4.71 10.42
N ALA A 48 1.74 4.64 10.51
CA ALA A 48 0.92 5.78 10.90
C ALA A 48 1.17 6.21 12.35
N GLY A 49 1.38 5.27 13.26
CA GLY A 49 1.71 5.53 14.65
C GLY A 49 3.09 6.16 14.84
N GLU A 50 4.10 5.67 14.11
CA GLU A 50 5.45 6.23 14.11
C GLU A 50 5.45 7.66 13.54
N ALA A 51 4.78 7.90 12.40
CA ALA A 51 4.64 9.24 11.83
C ALA A 51 3.89 10.22 12.74
N ALA A 52 2.84 9.76 13.42
CA ALA A 52 2.11 10.58 14.39
C ALA A 52 2.96 10.89 15.65
N GLY A 53 3.77 9.93 16.09
CA GLY A 53 4.70 10.08 17.20
C GLY A 53 5.77 11.14 16.92
N GLU A 54 6.40 11.09 15.75
CA GLU A 54 7.39 12.09 15.32
C GLU A 54 6.77 13.50 15.25
N LEU A 55 5.58 13.64 14.66
CA LEU A 55 4.89 14.93 14.57
C LEU A 55 4.52 15.49 15.95
N LEU A 56 4.05 14.64 16.87
CA LEU A 56 3.74 15.03 18.25
C LEU A 56 5.01 15.47 19.00
N GLU A 57 6.11 14.76 18.82
CA GLU A 57 7.38 15.11 19.45
C GLU A 57 7.94 16.42 18.92
N GLU A 58 7.92 16.63 17.60
CA GLU A 58 8.36 17.87 16.97
C GLU A 58 7.50 19.07 17.40
N THR A 59 6.17 18.89 17.42
CA THR A 59 5.24 19.91 17.90
C THR A 59 5.49 20.23 19.38
N GLY A 60 5.71 19.20 20.21
CA GLY A 60 6.00 19.38 21.63
C GLY A 60 7.33 20.10 21.89
N ARG A 61 8.34 19.87 21.06
CA ARG A 61 9.61 20.62 21.08
C ARG A 61 9.40 22.08 20.67
N ALA A 62 8.69 22.33 19.57
CA ALA A 62 8.41 23.69 19.09
C ALA A 62 7.64 24.53 20.12
N ILE A 63 6.64 23.94 20.80
CA ILE A 63 5.91 24.61 21.89
C ILE A 63 6.83 24.92 23.06
N ARG A 64 7.69 23.97 23.44
CA ARG A 64 8.64 24.15 24.55
C ARG A 64 9.68 25.22 24.27
N ASP A 65 10.18 25.30 23.05
CA ASP A 65 11.16 26.31 22.65
C ASP A 65 10.51 27.70 22.63
N THR A 66 9.29 27.82 22.11
CA THR A 66 8.50 29.07 22.17
C THR A 66 8.28 29.54 23.62
N LEU A 67 8.07 28.61 24.56
CA LEU A 67 7.89 28.92 25.99
C LEU A 67 9.19 29.20 26.76
N LYS A 68 10.36 28.91 26.18
CA LYS A 68 11.68 29.19 26.78
C LYS A 68 12.24 30.55 26.35
N ASP A 69 11.78 31.08 25.22
CA ASP A 69 12.20 32.35 24.66
C ASP A 69 11.35 33.55 25.18
N GLU A 70 10.39 33.31 26.08
CA GLU A 70 9.59 34.32 26.82
C GLU A 70 10.02 34.40 28.30
#